data_AF-A0A8I5ZZD8-F1
#
_entry.id   AF-A0A8I5ZZD8-F1
#
_cell.length_a   1.000
_cell.length_b   1.000
_cell.length_c   1.000
_cell.angle_alpha   90.00
_cell.angle_beta   90.00
_cell.angle_gamma   90.00
#
_symmetry.space_group_name_H-M   'P 1'
#
loop_
_entity.id
_entity.type
_entity.pdbx_description
1 polymer ?
#
loop_
_entity_poly.entity_id
_entity_poly.type
_entity_poly.pdbx_seq_one_letter_code
_entity_poly.pdbx_strand_id
1 'polypeptide(L)'
;MADDLQAGVVLEPDAMVPPRPELAAEEEPASWKEGLFQDTDPCSDCGYHANPGATVKTLMPEGKILFPQIIQTNELLFYERFRAYQDYILADCKASEVKEFTVSFLEKVLEPSGWWAVWHTNVFEVLVEVTNVDFAALKAVVKLAEPCIYESKLSTFTLANVKELLDLKEFHLPLQELWVVSDDSHEVHQMALAIEHVRFFYKNIWRSWDEEEEDEYDYFVRCVEPRLRLYYDILEDRVPSGLIVDYHNLLSQCEESYRKFLNLRSSLSSCNSDSEQENISMVEGLNLYSEIEQLKQKLKLIENPLLRYVFGYQKNSNIQAKGTRQNGQKVIHVVSSTMKTGLLRSLFRDRFCEESCKEETEIQFHSDLLSGINACYDGDTVIVCPGHYVVHGTCCIADSIELEVIHHGKTTLENCVLQCETTGVTVRTSAELFMKNSDVYGAKGAGIEIYPGSKCTLTDNGIHHCKEGILIKDFLDEHYDIPKISMINNVIHNNEGYGVVLVKPTIFCDLLEHAQDETNDNTVQKNKEADVTEGLDLEEMLQCVSNKMEPYATADFNEQAKGNCEIINELLAISMQKGRMKKRLSELGIVQADDDLMSQEMFIEIVGNQFKWNGKGSFGTFLY
;
A
#
# COMPACT_ATOMS: atom_id res chain seq x y z
N MET A 1 101.76 1.03 -10.80
CA MET A 1 101.91 2.42 -10.34
C MET A 1 100.51 2.83 -9.92
N ALA A 2 100.13 2.71 -8.66
CA ALA A 2 100.61 3.52 -7.52
C ALA A 2 100.33 5.00 -7.82
N ASP A 3 99.70 5.83 -7.00
CA ASP A 3 99.20 5.79 -5.62
C ASP A 3 98.20 6.96 -5.54
N ASP A 4 97.05 6.78 -4.89
CA ASP A 4 96.75 7.35 -3.56
C ASP A 4 97.14 8.82 -3.34
N LEU A 5 96.13 9.67 -3.09
CA LEU A 5 96.25 10.75 -2.11
C LEU A 5 94.98 10.82 -1.26
N GLN A 6 95.15 10.30 -0.06
CA GLN A 6 94.34 10.42 1.13
C GLN A 6 94.27 11.85 1.67
N ALA A 7 93.19 12.15 2.39
CA ALA A 7 93.13 12.64 3.77
C ALA A 7 91.82 13.43 3.93
N GLY A 8 90.96 13.27 4.93
CA GLY A 8 90.86 12.54 6.20
C GLY A 8 89.50 13.02 6.77
N VAL A 9 88.73 12.31 7.59
CA VAL A 9 89.05 11.66 8.87
C VAL A 9 87.88 10.72 9.18
N VAL A 10 88.21 9.51 9.64
CA VAL A 10 87.29 8.50 10.17
C VAL A 10 87.33 8.56 11.70
N LEU A 11 86.16 8.56 12.34
CA LEU A 11 85.89 7.90 13.63
C LEU A 11 84.38 7.55 13.71
N GLU A 12 84.05 6.32 13.34
CA GLU A 12 82.88 5.50 13.76
C GLU A 12 83.35 4.58 14.92
N PRO A 13 82.52 3.85 15.70
CA PRO A 13 81.17 3.32 15.39
C PRO A 13 80.18 3.54 16.58
N ASP A 14 78.92 3.07 16.67
CA ASP A 14 78.33 1.81 16.22
C ASP A 14 76.80 1.86 16.45
N ALA A 15 76.10 0.91 15.84
CA ALA A 15 74.76 0.38 16.17
C ALA A 15 73.55 0.90 15.36
N MET A 16 73.49 0.40 14.11
CA MET A 16 72.33 -0.12 13.38
C MET A 16 70.94 0.54 13.57
N VAL A 17 70.54 1.33 12.57
CA VAL A 17 69.13 1.57 12.21
C VAL A 17 68.90 1.00 10.78
N PRO A 18 67.89 0.14 10.57
CA PRO A 18 67.56 -0.45 9.26
C PRO A 18 66.90 0.58 8.31
N PRO A 19 66.82 0.30 6.99
CA PRO A 19 66.70 1.33 5.95
C PRO A 19 65.31 1.97 5.87
N ARG A 20 65.31 3.24 5.42
CA ARG A 20 64.12 4.05 5.11
C ARG A 20 63.20 3.36 4.09
N PRO A 21 61.87 3.40 4.28
CA PRO A 21 60.90 3.21 3.21
C PRO A 21 60.82 4.46 2.32
N GLU A 22 60.65 4.22 1.03
CA GLU A 22 60.37 5.21 -0.01
C GLU A 22 59.08 5.99 0.29
N LEU A 23 59.12 7.29 -0.03
CA LEU A 23 57.97 8.19 -0.01
C LEU A 23 56.95 7.72 -1.06
N ALA A 24 55.80 7.24 -0.59
CA ALA A 24 54.63 7.01 -1.43
C ALA A 24 54.07 8.36 -1.90
N ALA A 25 53.78 8.42 -3.20
CA ALA A 25 53.16 9.54 -3.87
C ALA A 25 51.78 9.86 -3.27
N GLU A 26 51.46 11.15 -3.17
CA GLU A 26 50.12 11.65 -2.91
C GLU A 26 49.19 11.18 -4.05
N GLU A 27 48.20 10.37 -3.73
CA GLU A 27 47.07 10.08 -4.64
C GLU A 27 46.10 11.25 -4.61
N GLU A 28 45.76 11.77 -5.80
CA GLU A 28 44.72 12.76 -6.00
C GLU A 28 43.35 12.23 -5.55
N PRO A 29 42.47 13.06 -4.94
CA PRO A 29 41.12 12.63 -4.63
C PRO A 29 40.32 12.47 -5.93
N ALA A 30 39.81 11.26 -6.13
CA ALA A 30 38.93 10.89 -7.24
C ALA A 30 37.77 11.88 -7.43
N SER A 31 37.31 12.06 -8.67
CA SER A 31 36.19 12.94 -9.03
C SER A 31 34.85 12.33 -8.60
N TRP A 32 34.24 12.86 -7.54
CA TRP A 32 32.97 12.36 -6.97
C TRP A 32 31.71 12.88 -7.70
N LYS A 33 31.86 13.65 -8.79
CA LYS A 33 30.74 14.30 -9.50
C LYS A 33 29.92 13.37 -10.42
N GLU A 34 30.37 12.15 -10.72
CA GLU A 34 29.71 11.28 -11.72
C GLU A 34 28.73 10.25 -11.13
N GLY A 35 28.73 10.01 -9.82
CA GLY A 35 27.94 8.92 -9.20
C GLY A 35 26.56 9.28 -8.65
N LEU A 36 26.15 10.56 -8.68
CA LEU A 36 24.95 11.00 -7.94
C LEU A 36 23.61 10.59 -8.58
N PHE A 37 23.55 10.31 -9.89
CA PHE A 37 22.28 9.98 -10.59
C PHE A 37 22.40 9.07 -11.83
N GLN A 38 23.49 8.30 -11.98
CA GLN A 38 23.62 7.34 -13.09
C GLN A 38 23.67 5.90 -12.57
N ASP A 39 22.49 5.32 -12.35
CA ASP A 39 22.30 3.87 -12.37
C ASP A 39 20.98 3.57 -13.09
N THR A 40 21.03 3.59 -14.43
CA THR A 40 19.97 2.98 -15.25
C THR A 40 20.31 1.50 -15.44
N ASP A 41 19.55 0.63 -14.78
CA ASP A 41 19.53 -0.80 -15.08
C ASP A 41 18.94 -1.02 -16.49
N PRO A 42 19.58 -1.83 -17.36
CA PRO A 42 19.19 -1.94 -18.77
C PRO A 42 18.13 -3.03 -18.96
N CYS A 43 16.85 -2.72 -18.76
CA CYS A 43 15.76 -3.56 -19.29
C CYS A 43 14.39 -2.86 -19.30
N SER A 44 14.09 -2.09 -20.36
CA SER A 44 12.71 -1.96 -20.85
C SER A 44 12.71 -1.46 -22.29
N ASP A 45 12.41 -2.37 -23.20
CA ASP A 45 12.28 -2.15 -24.63
C ASP A 45 10.86 -1.64 -24.90
N CYS A 46 10.70 -0.32 -25.02
CA CYS A 46 9.44 0.33 -25.42
C CYS A 46 9.76 1.42 -26.46
N GLY A 47 9.84 1.02 -27.73
CA GLY A 47 10.18 1.90 -28.84
C GLY A 47 9.16 3.03 -29.08
N TYR A 48 9.65 4.27 -29.07
CA TYR A 48 9.08 5.37 -29.85
C TYR A 48 10.16 5.90 -30.79
N HIS A 49 10.08 5.54 -32.06
CA HIS A 49 10.89 6.15 -33.11
C HIS A 49 10.48 7.62 -33.29
N ALA A 50 11.36 8.56 -32.93
CA ALA A 50 11.29 9.93 -33.39
C ALA A 50 12.35 10.17 -34.48
N ASN A 51 11.88 10.51 -35.69
CA ASN A 51 12.70 10.93 -36.82
C ASN A 51 13.53 12.18 -36.47
N PRO A 52 14.84 12.25 -36.81
CA PRO A 52 15.60 13.49 -36.75
C PRO A 52 15.39 14.25 -38.06
N GLY A 53 14.55 15.29 -38.04
CA GLY A 53 14.37 16.12 -39.22
C GLY A 53 13.16 17.03 -39.22
N ALA A 54 13.07 17.97 -38.27
CA ALA A 54 12.23 19.15 -38.45
C ALA A 54 12.85 20.34 -37.72
N THR A 55 13.57 21.17 -38.47
CA THR A 55 13.95 22.52 -38.05
C THR A 55 12.67 23.34 -37.86
N VAL A 56 12.16 23.42 -36.62
CA VAL A 56 11.04 24.29 -36.30
C VAL A 56 11.56 25.72 -36.16
N LYS A 57 11.47 26.49 -37.25
CA LYS A 57 11.52 27.95 -37.19
C LYS A 57 10.22 28.45 -36.56
N THR A 58 10.20 28.66 -35.24
CA THR A 58 9.08 29.31 -34.57
C THR A 58 9.14 30.81 -34.85
N LEU A 59 8.22 31.29 -35.68
CA LEU A 59 7.91 32.70 -35.86
C LEU A 59 7.44 33.29 -34.52
N MET A 60 8.21 34.25 -34.01
CA MET A 60 7.91 35.03 -32.80
C MET A 60 6.75 36.00 -33.05
N PRO A 61 5.72 36.06 -32.18
CA PRO A 61 4.88 37.24 -32.04
C PRO A 61 5.58 38.24 -31.11
N GLU A 62 5.74 39.48 -31.59
CA GLU A 62 6.31 40.60 -30.84
C GLU A 62 5.51 40.89 -29.55
N GLY A 63 6.21 40.97 -28.40
CA GLY A 63 5.78 41.82 -27.29
C GLY A 63 5.28 41.18 -25.97
N LYS A 64 5.43 39.87 -25.74
CA LYS A 64 5.27 39.30 -24.38
C LYS A 64 6.61 38.78 -23.87
N ILE A 65 7.14 39.38 -22.81
CA ILE A 65 8.29 38.83 -22.08
C ILE A 65 7.78 37.55 -21.41
N LEU A 66 8.24 36.40 -21.88
CA LEU A 66 7.91 35.10 -21.29
C LEU A 66 8.73 34.91 -20.01
N PHE A 67 8.11 34.37 -18.95
CA PHE A 67 8.86 33.91 -17.79
C PHE A 67 9.88 32.85 -18.23
N PRO A 68 11.09 32.84 -17.64
CA PRO A 68 12.06 31.78 -17.89
C PRO A 68 11.46 30.41 -17.56
N GLN A 69 11.90 29.37 -18.29
CA GLN A 69 11.42 28.01 -18.03
C GLN A 69 11.88 27.56 -16.63
N ILE A 70 10.92 27.12 -15.82
CA ILE A 70 11.17 26.55 -14.50
C ILE A 70 11.39 25.05 -14.66
N ILE A 71 12.35 24.49 -13.94
CA ILE A 71 12.58 23.04 -13.91
C ILE A 71 11.41 22.38 -13.19
N GLN A 72 10.68 21.50 -13.87
CA GLN A 72 9.56 20.76 -13.29
C GLN A 72 10.10 19.62 -12.42
N THR A 73 10.15 19.83 -11.10
CA THR A 73 10.68 18.86 -10.12
C THR A 73 9.58 18.23 -9.25
N ASN A 74 8.32 18.56 -9.50
CA ASN A 74 7.23 18.32 -8.56
C ASN A 74 6.70 16.87 -8.59
N GLU A 75 6.98 16.12 -9.66
CA GLU A 75 6.45 14.79 -9.94
C GLU A 75 7.47 13.69 -9.62
N LEU A 76 7.99 13.70 -8.39
CA LEU A 76 8.88 12.64 -7.91
C LEU A 76 8.07 11.45 -7.38
N LEU A 77 8.52 10.24 -7.67
CA LEU A 77 7.98 8.98 -7.16
C LEU A 77 8.39 8.75 -5.70
N PHE A 78 7.65 7.86 -5.02
CA PHE A 78 7.93 7.48 -3.63
C PHE A 78 9.39 7.09 -3.42
N TYR A 79 9.92 6.23 -4.28
CA TYR A 79 11.27 5.67 -4.12
C TYR A 79 12.38 6.72 -4.26
N GLU A 80 12.18 7.71 -5.14
CA GLU A 80 13.13 8.79 -5.35
C GLU A 80 13.24 9.66 -4.09
N ARG A 81 12.10 10.04 -3.49
CA ARG A 81 12.10 10.79 -2.22
C ARG A 81 12.59 9.95 -1.06
N PHE A 82 12.23 8.67 -1.01
CA PHE A 82 12.64 7.75 0.03
C PHE A 82 14.18 7.63 0.08
N ARG A 83 14.82 7.31 -1.05
CA ARG A 83 16.29 7.27 -1.14
C ARG A 83 16.93 8.63 -0.86
N ALA A 84 16.39 9.72 -1.40
CA ALA A 84 16.94 11.06 -1.15
C ALA A 84 17.03 11.36 0.35
N TYR A 85 15.96 11.09 1.09
CA TYR A 85 15.92 11.33 2.54
C TYR A 85 16.77 10.32 3.31
N GLN A 86 16.69 9.03 2.98
CA GLN A 86 17.42 7.99 3.69
C GLN A 86 18.94 8.06 3.47
N ASP A 87 19.39 8.20 2.23
CA ASP A 87 20.80 7.97 1.89
C ASP A 87 21.61 9.28 1.84
N TYR A 88 20.96 10.42 1.56
CA TYR A 88 21.67 11.66 1.21
C TYR A 88 21.37 12.86 2.12
N ILE A 89 20.12 13.02 2.57
CA ILE A 89 19.71 14.21 3.33
C ILE A 89 19.74 13.98 4.83
N LEU A 90 19.08 12.92 5.32
CA LEU A 90 18.85 12.72 6.76
C LEU A 90 19.66 11.57 7.35
N ALA A 91 19.93 10.50 6.59
CA ALA A 91 20.64 9.33 7.11
C ALA A 91 20.01 8.84 8.44
N ASP A 92 20.84 8.52 9.43
CA ASP A 92 20.49 8.08 10.77
C ASP A 92 20.32 9.24 11.77
N CYS A 93 20.02 10.46 11.30
CA CYS A 93 19.94 11.63 12.16
C CYS A 93 18.78 11.58 13.17
N LYS A 94 18.97 12.32 14.27
CA LYS A 94 17.94 12.60 15.27
C LYS A 94 17.09 13.79 14.87
N ALA A 95 15.93 13.94 15.52
CA ALA A 95 15.03 15.06 15.25
C ALA A 95 15.69 16.42 15.49
N SER A 96 16.52 16.53 16.53
CA SER A 96 17.30 17.74 16.85
C SER A 96 18.39 18.07 15.82
N GLU A 97 18.85 17.08 15.05
CA GLU A 97 19.95 17.19 14.09
C GLU A 97 19.45 17.44 12.64
N VAL A 98 18.16 17.26 12.37
CA VAL A 98 17.55 17.40 11.02
C VAL A 98 17.97 18.69 10.32
N LYS A 99 18.00 19.81 11.06
CA LYS A 99 18.38 21.10 10.50
C LYS A 99 19.87 21.13 10.09
N GLU A 100 20.75 20.59 10.92
CA GLU A 100 22.19 20.52 10.65
C GLU A 100 22.49 19.64 9.42
N PHE A 101 21.85 18.47 9.36
CA PHE A 101 21.98 17.54 8.23
C PHE A 101 21.45 18.15 6.93
N THR A 102 20.29 18.82 6.98
CA THR A 102 19.75 19.55 5.83
C THR A 102 20.71 20.63 5.35
N VAL A 103 21.33 21.37 6.27
CA VAL A 103 22.35 22.38 5.94
C VAL A 103 23.57 21.74 5.28
N SER A 104 24.12 20.69 5.87
CA SER A 104 25.29 19.98 5.31
C SER A 104 25.02 19.42 3.92
N PHE A 105 23.80 18.92 3.67
CA PHE A 105 23.37 18.49 2.34
C PHE A 105 23.32 19.67 1.35
N LEU A 106 22.68 20.77 1.72
CA LEU A 106 22.54 21.94 0.86
C LEU A 106 23.88 22.61 0.55
N GLU A 107 24.82 22.67 1.49
CA GLU A 107 26.18 23.21 1.28
C GLU A 107 26.98 22.41 0.24
N LYS A 108 26.67 21.12 0.06
CA LYS A 108 27.33 20.25 -0.93
C LYS A 108 26.73 20.38 -2.33
N VAL A 109 25.44 20.75 -2.43
CA VAL A 109 24.68 20.70 -3.68
C VAL A 109 24.40 22.09 -4.26
N LEU A 110 24.22 23.11 -3.42
CA LEU A 110 23.89 24.46 -3.87
C LEU A 110 25.12 25.33 -4.07
N GLU A 111 25.16 26.01 -5.21
CA GLU A 111 26.03 27.17 -5.39
C GLU A 111 25.57 28.32 -4.48
N PRO A 112 26.48 28.98 -3.75
CA PRO A 112 26.11 30.02 -2.78
C PRO A 112 25.58 31.29 -3.44
N SER A 113 25.88 31.53 -4.71
CA SER A 113 25.47 32.75 -5.43
C SER A 113 25.53 32.57 -6.95
N GLY A 114 24.93 33.50 -7.70
CA GLY A 114 25.10 33.61 -9.15
C GLY A 114 24.06 32.85 -9.99
N TRP A 115 23.01 32.33 -9.36
CA TRP A 115 21.92 31.62 -10.01
C TRP A 115 20.61 32.40 -9.92
N TRP A 116 19.71 32.11 -10.86
CA TRP A 116 18.42 32.77 -11.01
C TRP A 116 17.30 31.91 -10.44
N ALA A 117 16.34 32.57 -9.79
CA ALA A 117 15.18 31.90 -9.24
C ALA A 117 13.91 32.72 -9.45
N VAL A 118 12.79 32.03 -9.60
CA VAL A 118 11.47 32.63 -9.50
C VAL A 118 11.04 32.56 -8.04
N TRP A 119 10.86 33.73 -7.42
CA TRP A 119 10.17 33.83 -6.15
C TRP A 119 8.67 33.69 -6.41
N HIS A 120 8.11 32.57 -5.96
CA HIS A 120 6.72 32.21 -6.23
C HIS A 120 5.93 32.18 -4.93
N THR A 121 4.80 32.88 -4.95
CA THR A 121 3.84 32.95 -3.87
C THR A 121 2.44 32.65 -4.40
N ASN A 122 1.46 32.55 -3.49
CA ASN A 122 0.06 32.39 -3.88
C ASN A 122 -0.49 33.62 -4.65
N VAL A 123 0.22 34.75 -4.63
CA VAL A 123 -0.27 36.03 -5.17
C VAL A 123 0.49 36.48 -6.41
N PHE A 124 1.80 36.26 -6.46
CA PHE A 124 2.66 36.74 -7.54
C PHE A 124 3.88 35.85 -7.75
N GLU A 125 4.52 36.06 -8.89
CA GLU A 125 5.77 35.43 -9.32
C GLU A 125 6.72 36.53 -9.80
N VAL A 126 7.98 36.50 -9.35
CA VAL A 126 8.98 37.49 -9.73
C VAL A 126 10.36 36.86 -9.90
N LEU A 127 11.08 37.25 -10.94
CA LEU A 127 12.44 36.79 -11.17
C LEU A 127 13.44 37.52 -10.26
N VAL A 128 14.25 36.74 -9.57
CA VAL A 128 15.30 37.23 -8.66
C VAL A 128 16.64 36.54 -8.96
N GLU A 129 17.72 37.29 -8.75
CA GLU A 129 19.08 36.79 -8.72
C GLU A 129 19.45 36.44 -7.27
N VAL A 130 19.96 35.24 -7.03
CA VAL A 130 20.45 34.84 -5.72
C VAL A 130 21.92 35.24 -5.59
N THR A 131 22.20 36.10 -4.62
CA THR A 131 23.54 36.68 -4.41
C THR A 131 24.29 36.09 -3.23
N ASN A 132 23.57 35.45 -2.31
CA ASN A 132 24.14 34.66 -1.24
C ASN A 132 23.10 33.67 -0.70
N VAL A 133 23.52 32.59 -0.05
CA VAL A 133 22.65 31.68 0.69
C VAL A 133 23.12 31.60 2.14
N ASP A 134 22.24 31.97 3.07
CA ASP A 134 22.38 31.69 4.49
C ASP A 134 21.80 30.30 4.77
N PHE A 135 22.68 29.30 4.72
CA PHE A 135 22.29 27.91 4.96
C PHE A 135 21.75 27.72 6.38
N ALA A 136 22.33 28.34 7.40
CA ALA A 136 21.89 28.20 8.79
C ALA A 136 20.45 28.69 9.01
N ALA A 137 20.02 29.71 8.26
CA ALA A 137 18.65 30.20 8.28
C ALA A 137 17.74 29.54 7.21
N LEU A 138 18.31 28.73 6.30
CA LEU A 138 17.66 28.22 5.09
C LEU A 138 17.04 29.35 4.24
N LYS A 139 17.75 30.47 4.13
CA LYS A 139 17.31 31.68 3.40
C LYS A 139 18.34 32.08 2.35
N ALA A 140 17.88 32.66 1.26
CA ALA A 140 18.70 33.26 0.22
C ALA A 140 18.59 34.78 0.26
N VAL A 141 19.72 35.46 0.06
CA VAL A 141 19.82 36.90 -0.16
C VAL A 141 19.64 37.18 -1.64
N VAL A 142 18.61 37.91 -1.99
CA VAL A 142 18.20 38.07 -3.39
C VAL A 142 18.26 39.53 -3.87
N LYS A 143 18.43 39.70 -5.18
CA LYS A 143 18.26 40.97 -5.88
C LYS A 143 17.21 40.81 -6.98
N LEU A 144 16.46 41.87 -7.25
CA LEU A 144 15.50 41.85 -8.37
C LEU A 144 16.24 41.83 -9.70
N ALA A 145 15.75 41.02 -10.64
CA ALA A 145 16.30 40.96 -11.99
C ALA A 145 16.19 42.33 -12.70
N GLU A 146 17.20 42.67 -13.51
CA GLU A 146 17.15 43.82 -14.42
C GLU A 146 17.27 43.34 -15.88
N PRO A 147 16.21 43.44 -16.70
CA PRO A 147 14.87 44.00 -16.43
C PRO A 147 14.00 43.10 -15.54
N CYS A 148 13.15 43.70 -14.70
CA CYS A 148 12.28 42.95 -13.79
C CYS A 148 11.20 42.18 -14.57
N ILE A 149 11.18 40.87 -14.40
CA ILE A 149 10.11 39.98 -14.91
C ILE A 149 9.17 39.67 -13.75
N TYR A 150 7.90 40.03 -13.90
CA TYR A 150 6.89 39.98 -12.85
C TYR A 150 5.53 39.57 -13.42
N GLU A 151 4.87 38.63 -12.74
CA GLU A 151 3.50 38.22 -13.04
C GLU A 151 2.67 38.20 -11.76
N SER A 152 1.45 38.72 -11.84
CA SER A 152 0.53 38.79 -10.72
C SER A 152 -0.75 38.02 -11.01
N LYS A 153 -1.18 37.21 -10.04
CA LYS A 153 -2.51 36.57 -10.06
C LYS A 153 -3.61 37.55 -9.63
N LEU A 154 -3.25 38.66 -8.97
CA LEU A 154 -4.15 39.71 -8.52
C LEU A 154 -3.80 41.06 -9.16
N SER A 155 -4.76 41.65 -9.90
CA SER A 155 -4.58 42.95 -10.58
C SER A 155 -4.25 44.13 -9.66
N THR A 156 -4.50 44.00 -8.35
CA THR A 156 -4.23 45.03 -7.34
C THR A 156 -2.81 45.00 -6.78
N PHE A 157 -2.08 43.89 -6.94
CA PHE A 157 -0.70 43.78 -6.47
C PHE A 157 0.22 44.30 -7.56
N THR A 158 1.05 45.29 -7.23
CA THR A 158 1.95 45.95 -8.19
C THR A 158 3.41 45.61 -7.90
N LEU A 159 4.30 45.85 -8.86
CA LEU A 159 5.75 45.72 -8.66
C LEU A 159 6.28 46.58 -7.49
N ALA A 160 5.62 47.70 -7.18
CA ALA A 160 5.98 48.52 -6.02
C ALA A 160 5.70 47.77 -4.70
N ASN A 161 4.61 47.00 -4.62
CA ASN A 161 4.29 46.17 -3.46
C ASN A 161 5.28 45.01 -3.30
N VAL A 162 5.76 44.42 -4.40
CA VAL A 162 6.82 43.40 -4.36
C VAL A 162 8.10 43.97 -3.76
N LYS A 163 8.49 45.18 -4.18
CA LYS A 163 9.69 45.87 -3.66
C LYS A 163 9.54 46.18 -2.17
N GLU A 164 8.41 46.74 -1.76
CA GLU A 164 8.11 47.01 -0.34
C GLU A 164 8.14 45.72 0.50
N LEU A 165 7.58 44.62 -0.02
CA LEU A 165 7.61 43.32 0.66
C LEU A 165 9.03 42.75 0.76
N LEU A 166 9.85 42.95 -0.28
CA LEU A 166 11.25 42.52 -0.28
C LEU A 166 12.09 43.35 0.70
N ASP A 167 11.85 44.66 0.78
CA ASP A 167 12.46 45.56 1.75
C ASP A 167 12.09 45.16 3.19
N LEU A 168 10.81 44.82 3.43
CA LEU A 168 10.32 44.32 4.74
C LEU A 168 10.95 42.98 5.13
N LYS A 169 11.27 42.13 4.14
CA LYS A 169 11.99 40.87 4.35
C LYS A 169 13.51 41.04 4.37
N GLU A 170 14.00 42.28 4.32
CA GLU A 170 15.43 42.61 4.27
C GLU A 170 16.17 41.87 3.16
N PHE A 171 15.52 41.62 2.02
CA PHE A 171 16.05 40.84 0.88
C PHE A 171 16.36 39.35 1.19
N HIS A 172 15.92 38.82 2.34
CA HIS A 172 16.09 37.42 2.71
C HIS A 172 14.80 36.63 2.43
N LEU A 173 14.88 35.70 1.48
CA LEU A 173 13.75 34.84 1.11
C LEU A 173 14.01 33.39 1.54
N PRO A 174 13.02 32.66 2.07
CA PRO A 174 13.16 31.23 2.36
C PRO A 174 13.44 30.45 1.07
N LEU A 175 14.37 29.48 1.13
CA LEU A 175 14.70 28.64 -0.04
C LEU A 175 13.48 27.88 -0.57
N GLN A 176 12.54 27.53 0.30
CA GLN A 176 11.29 26.85 -0.05
C GLN A 176 10.38 27.70 -0.97
N GLU A 177 10.55 29.03 -0.99
CA GLU A 177 9.79 29.95 -1.84
C GLU A 177 10.47 30.23 -3.21
N LEU A 178 11.63 29.61 -3.49
CA LEU A 178 12.44 29.88 -4.68
C LEU A 178 12.47 28.71 -5.66
N TRP A 179 12.10 28.95 -6.91
CA TRP A 179 12.15 27.97 -8.00
C TRP A 179 13.31 28.27 -8.93
N VAL A 180 14.28 27.37 -9.00
CA VAL A 180 15.47 27.56 -9.83
C VAL A 180 15.08 27.62 -11.30
N VAL A 181 15.61 28.63 -11.99
CA VAL A 181 15.42 28.83 -13.44
C VAL A 181 16.40 27.93 -14.18
N SER A 182 15.93 27.21 -15.21
CA SER A 182 16.80 26.36 -16.01
C SER A 182 17.80 27.17 -16.81
N ASP A 183 19.08 26.80 -16.74
CA ASP A 183 20.06 27.08 -17.78
C ASP A 183 20.44 25.78 -18.51
N ASP A 184 21.29 25.87 -19.54
CA ASP A 184 21.75 24.70 -20.31
C ASP A 184 22.70 23.77 -19.49
N SER A 185 22.88 23.99 -18.18
CA SER A 185 23.79 23.22 -17.32
C SER A 185 23.07 22.10 -16.55
N HIS A 186 23.79 20.98 -16.34
CA HIS A 186 23.30 19.87 -15.52
C HIS A 186 23.32 20.20 -14.01
N GLU A 187 24.18 21.11 -13.57
CA GLU A 187 24.36 21.47 -12.15
C GLU A 187 23.12 22.20 -11.60
N VAL A 188 22.48 23.05 -12.40
CA VAL A 188 21.26 23.78 -12.03
C VAL A 188 20.05 22.85 -11.81
N HIS A 189 20.01 21.70 -12.49
CA HIS A 189 18.97 20.69 -12.27
C HIS A 189 19.09 20.03 -10.90
N GLN A 190 20.32 19.72 -10.45
CA GLN A 190 20.54 19.12 -9.14
C GLN A 190 20.18 20.09 -8.01
N MET A 191 20.52 21.37 -8.18
CA MET A 191 20.12 22.43 -7.24
C MET A 191 18.60 22.55 -7.12
N ALA A 192 17.88 22.54 -8.27
CA ALA A 192 16.43 22.60 -8.29
C ALA A 192 15.79 21.42 -7.54
N LEU A 193 16.33 20.22 -7.77
CA LEU A 193 15.85 18.99 -7.15
C LEU A 193 16.12 18.97 -5.63
N ALA A 194 17.29 19.43 -5.20
CA ALA A 194 17.63 19.60 -3.79
C ALA A 194 16.68 20.55 -3.06
N ILE A 195 16.41 21.73 -3.65
CA ILE A 195 15.46 22.69 -3.08
C ILE A 195 14.04 22.09 -3.03
N GLU A 196 13.64 21.30 -4.02
CA GLU A 196 12.35 20.62 -4.03
C GLU A 196 12.23 19.54 -2.94
N HIS A 197 13.29 18.77 -2.66
CA HIS A 197 13.28 17.83 -1.53
C HIS A 197 13.12 18.56 -0.19
N VAL A 198 13.82 19.68 0.01
CA VAL A 198 13.72 20.48 1.24
C VAL A 198 12.34 21.13 1.36
N ARG A 199 11.82 21.71 0.26
CA ARG A 199 10.47 22.27 0.21
C ARG A 199 9.42 21.24 0.57
N PHE A 200 9.45 20.07 -0.05
CA PHE A 200 8.50 18.99 0.22
C PHE A 200 8.59 18.51 1.68
N PHE A 201 9.81 18.34 2.19
CA PHE A 201 10.04 17.86 3.55
C PHE A 201 9.40 18.79 4.58
N TYR A 202 9.71 20.09 4.54
CA TYR A 202 9.17 21.05 5.49
C TYR A 202 7.67 21.32 5.31
N LYS A 203 7.13 21.10 4.11
CA LYS A 203 5.70 21.29 3.82
C LYS A 203 4.85 20.11 4.27
N ASN A 204 5.29 18.89 4.00
CA ASN A 204 4.44 17.70 4.11
C ASN A 204 4.85 16.78 5.27
N ILE A 205 6.13 16.73 5.63
CA ILE A 205 6.70 15.75 6.57
C ILE A 205 6.99 16.36 7.93
N TRP A 206 7.77 17.44 7.99
CA TRP A 206 8.19 18.09 9.24
C TRP A 206 6.98 18.62 10.02
N ARG A 207 7.05 18.51 11.35
CA ARG A 207 6.06 19.09 12.27
C ARG A 207 6.78 19.93 13.32
N SER A 208 6.13 20.99 13.78
CA SER A 208 6.73 21.94 14.75
C SER A 208 7.12 21.32 16.08
N TRP A 209 6.48 20.21 16.45
CA TRP A 209 6.70 19.48 17.70
C TRP A 209 7.68 18.31 17.57
N ASP A 210 8.23 18.05 16.38
CA ASP A 210 9.18 16.96 16.17
C ASP A 210 10.53 17.25 16.85
N GLU A 211 10.94 18.53 16.87
CA GLU A 211 12.20 18.99 17.47
C GLU A 211 12.30 18.69 18.97
N GLU A 212 11.16 18.58 19.67
CA GLU A 212 11.10 18.34 21.11
C GLU A 212 10.91 16.85 21.48
N GLU A 213 10.84 15.93 20.52
CA GLU A 213 10.70 14.49 20.82
C GLU A 213 12.03 13.86 21.24
N GLU A 214 11.97 12.86 22.13
CA GLU A 214 13.16 12.19 22.67
C GLU A 214 14.07 11.60 21.58
N ASP A 215 15.37 11.92 21.70
CA ASP A 215 16.48 11.74 20.77
C ASP A 215 17.09 10.31 20.78
N GLU A 216 16.31 9.31 21.20
CA GLU A 216 16.81 7.93 21.40
C GLU A 216 16.71 7.06 20.13
N TYR A 217 15.96 7.50 19.11
CA TYR A 217 15.68 6.71 17.91
C TYR A 217 15.87 7.51 16.62
N ASP A 218 16.16 6.81 15.53
CA ASP A 218 16.28 7.32 14.16
C ASP A 218 15.00 8.05 13.72
N TYR A 219 15.14 9.34 13.37
CA TYR A 219 14.03 10.19 12.96
C TYR A 219 13.42 9.74 11.62
N PHE A 220 14.23 9.21 10.71
CA PHE A 220 13.78 8.76 9.40
C PHE A 220 12.76 7.62 9.55
N VAL A 221 13.14 6.56 10.25
CA VAL A 221 12.28 5.37 10.44
C VAL A 221 11.04 5.72 11.25
N ARG A 222 11.19 6.57 12.28
CA ARG A 222 10.09 6.90 13.19
C ARG A 222 9.04 7.82 12.57
N CYS A 223 9.47 8.82 11.80
CA CYS A 223 8.61 9.93 11.38
C CYS A 223 8.56 10.09 9.86
N VAL A 224 9.71 10.07 9.19
CA VAL A 224 9.78 10.40 7.75
C VAL A 224 9.16 9.30 6.91
N GLU A 225 9.57 8.04 7.09
CA GLU A 225 9.06 6.92 6.29
C GLU A 225 7.52 6.77 6.42
N PRO A 226 6.91 6.71 7.61
CA PRO A 226 5.46 6.55 7.74
C PRO A 226 4.68 7.71 7.11
N ARG A 227 5.12 8.96 7.30
CA ARG A 227 4.46 10.15 6.75
C ARG A 227 4.62 10.25 5.24
N LEU A 228 5.80 9.93 4.72
CA LEU A 228 6.06 9.87 3.29
C LEU A 228 5.18 8.80 2.64
N ARG A 229 5.11 7.62 3.24
CA ARG A 229 4.27 6.52 2.75
C ARG A 229 2.79 6.90 2.76
N LEU A 230 2.29 7.49 3.85
CA LEU A 230 0.93 8.00 3.94
C LEU A 230 0.62 9.01 2.81
N TYR A 231 1.54 9.92 2.52
CA TYR A 231 1.35 10.91 1.45
C TYR A 231 1.14 10.24 0.07
N TYR A 232 1.97 9.27 -0.29
CA TYR A 232 1.81 8.55 -1.56
C TYR A 232 0.61 7.61 -1.56
N ASP A 233 0.28 7.00 -0.43
CA ASP A 233 -0.95 6.20 -0.29
C ASP A 233 -2.21 7.06 -0.51
N ILE A 234 -2.19 8.32 -0.09
CA ILE A 234 -3.28 9.28 -0.35
C ILE A 234 -3.34 9.65 -1.83
N LEU A 235 -2.19 9.89 -2.47
CA LEU A 235 -2.13 10.19 -3.91
C LEU A 235 -2.60 9.03 -4.79
N GLU A 236 -2.38 7.80 -4.34
CA GLU A 236 -2.75 6.56 -5.03
C GLU A 236 -4.15 6.05 -4.63
N ASP A 237 -4.97 6.87 -3.96
CA ASP A 237 -6.33 6.55 -3.49
C ASP A 237 -6.42 5.27 -2.61
N ARG A 238 -5.33 4.88 -1.95
CA ARG A 238 -5.29 3.73 -1.02
C ARG A 238 -5.85 4.03 0.37
N VAL A 239 -6.18 5.29 0.65
CA VAL A 239 -6.68 5.74 1.97
C VAL A 239 -8.10 6.28 1.83
N PRO A 240 -9.07 5.77 2.61
CA PRO A 240 -10.45 6.27 2.55
C PRO A 240 -10.55 7.77 2.84
N SER A 241 -11.37 8.49 2.06
CA SER A 241 -11.52 9.95 2.16
C SER A 241 -11.94 10.44 3.56
N GLY A 242 -12.77 9.67 4.27
CA GLY A 242 -13.13 9.98 5.67
C GLY A 242 -11.92 9.96 6.60
N LEU A 243 -11.00 9.00 6.42
CA LEU A 243 -9.77 8.91 7.20
C LEU A 243 -8.79 10.04 6.84
N ILE A 244 -8.75 10.44 5.57
CA ILE A 244 -7.97 11.61 5.12
C ILE A 244 -8.48 12.89 5.81
N VAL A 245 -9.79 13.11 5.86
CA VAL A 245 -10.39 14.27 6.54
C VAL A 245 -10.08 14.24 8.04
N ASP A 246 -10.23 13.07 8.67
CA ASP A 246 -9.89 12.88 10.08
C ASP A 246 -8.41 13.18 10.37
N TYR A 247 -7.49 12.72 9.51
CA TYR A 247 -6.06 12.98 9.63
C TYR A 247 -5.76 14.48 9.62
N HIS A 248 -6.29 15.21 8.63
CA HIS A 248 -6.08 16.66 8.53
C HIS A 248 -6.71 17.43 9.71
N ASN A 249 -7.88 16.98 10.19
CA ASN A 249 -8.51 17.57 11.38
C ASN A 249 -7.66 17.33 12.63
N LEU A 250 -7.12 16.13 12.83
CA LEU A 250 -6.24 15.81 13.94
C LEU A 250 -4.93 16.60 13.88
N LEU A 251 -4.33 16.73 12.69
CA LEU A 251 -3.14 17.56 12.48
C LEU A 251 -3.42 19.02 12.88
N SER A 252 -4.53 19.59 12.39
CA SER A 252 -4.90 20.97 12.71
C SER A 252 -5.14 21.19 14.21
N GLN A 253 -5.79 20.22 14.88
CA GLN A 253 -6.00 20.28 16.33
C GLN A 253 -4.68 20.21 17.10
N CYS A 254 -3.78 19.29 16.69
CA CYS A 254 -2.47 19.14 17.31
C CYS A 254 -1.63 20.42 17.17
N GLU A 255 -1.60 21.02 15.98
CA GLU A 255 -0.91 22.28 15.71
C GLU A 255 -1.48 23.44 16.57
N GLU A 256 -2.80 23.52 16.68
CA GLU A 256 -3.44 24.56 17.50
C GLU A 256 -3.11 24.39 18.99
N SER A 257 -3.20 23.17 19.51
CA SER A 257 -2.91 22.85 20.91
C SER A 257 -1.42 23.04 21.22
N TYR A 258 -0.53 22.67 20.30
CA TYR A 258 0.91 22.92 20.42
C TYR A 258 1.23 24.43 20.42
N ARG A 259 0.60 25.21 19.56
CA ARG A 259 0.75 26.68 19.57
C ARG A 259 0.27 27.30 20.88
N LYS A 260 -0.85 26.83 21.45
CA LYS A 260 -1.33 27.27 22.78
C LYS A 260 -0.30 26.94 23.86
N PHE A 261 0.28 25.74 23.81
CA PHE A 261 1.32 25.30 24.75
C PHE A 261 2.57 26.18 24.68
N LEU A 262 3.07 26.49 23.47
CA LEU A 262 4.22 27.41 23.29
C LEU A 262 3.94 28.81 23.83
N ASN A 263 2.74 29.36 23.56
CA ASN A 263 2.34 30.67 24.08
C ASN A 263 2.31 30.69 25.61
N LEU A 264 1.75 29.64 26.22
CA LEU A 264 1.70 29.50 27.67
C LEU A 264 3.10 29.41 28.28
N ARG A 265 3.98 28.58 27.68
CA ARG A 265 5.38 28.43 28.09
C ARG A 265 6.16 29.75 27.99
N SER A 266 5.99 30.49 26.89
CA SER A 266 6.62 31.81 26.72
C SER A 266 6.12 32.84 27.76
N SER A 267 4.83 32.78 28.11
CA SER A 267 4.22 33.64 29.13
C SER A 267 4.77 33.33 30.51
N LEU A 268 4.89 32.04 30.86
CA LEU A 268 5.49 31.57 32.12
C LEU A 268 6.96 31.97 32.22
N SER A 269 7.73 31.85 31.13
CA SER A 269 9.14 32.26 31.10
C SER A 269 9.34 33.77 31.26
N SER A 270 8.29 34.58 31.05
CA SER A 270 8.33 36.03 31.20
C SER A 270 7.87 36.53 32.59
N CYS A 271 7.29 35.64 33.40
CA CYS A 271 6.82 35.93 34.75
C CYS A 271 7.88 35.47 35.78
N ASN A 272 8.44 36.40 36.55
CA ASN A 272 9.46 36.13 37.56
C ASN A 272 8.88 36.15 38.99
N SER A 273 7.61 35.79 39.17
CA SER A 273 6.88 36.04 40.43
C SER A 273 6.04 34.83 40.83
N ASP A 274 6.58 34.01 41.74
CA ASP A 274 5.91 32.89 42.44
C ASP A 274 4.52 33.29 42.93
N SER A 275 3.51 33.10 42.08
CA SER A 275 2.13 33.51 42.31
C SER A 275 1.20 32.35 42.01
N GLU A 276 0.04 32.32 42.68
CA GLU A 276 -0.98 31.28 42.44
C GLU A 276 -1.44 31.21 40.97
N GLN A 277 -1.23 32.28 40.20
CA GLN A 277 -1.50 32.33 38.77
C GLN A 277 -0.53 31.44 37.95
N GLU A 278 0.72 31.31 38.39
CA GLU A 278 1.71 30.40 37.78
C GLU A 278 1.33 28.94 38.06
N ASN A 279 0.80 28.62 39.25
CA ASN A 279 0.31 27.28 39.60
C ASN A 279 -0.85 26.83 38.69
N ILE A 280 -1.84 27.70 38.44
CA ILE A 280 -2.96 27.41 37.53
C ILE A 280 -2.45 27.23 36.09
N SER A 281 -1.56 28.10 35.65
CA SER A 281 -0.96 28.05 34.31
C SER A 281 -0.08 26.79 34.11
N MET A 282 0.56 26.27 35.15
CA MET A 282 1.32 25.02 35.09
C MET A 282 0.40 23.80 34.91
N VAL A 283 -0.75 23.78 35.60
CA VAL A 283 -1.78 22.73 35.42
C VAL A 283 -2.36 22.78 34.00
N GLU A 284 -2.63 23.98 33.48
CA GLU A 284 -3.05 24.16 32.08
C GLU A 284 -1.99 23.64 31.09
N GLY A 285 -0.70 23.88 31.36
CA GLY A 285 0.40 23.36 30.57
C GLY A 285 0.46 21.82 30.55
N LEU A 286 0.27 21.17 31.70
CA LEU A 286 0.22 19.71 31.79
C LEU A 286 -0.99 19.12 31.05
N ASN A 287 -2.15 19.78 31.12
CA ASN A 287 -3.35 19.36 30.39
C ASN A 287 -3.13 19.46 28.88
N LEU A 288 -2.56 20.57 28.40
CA LEU A 288 -2.22 20.74 26.99
C LEU A 288 -1.20 19.70 26.53
N TYR A 289 -0.17 19.41 27.32
CA TYR A 289 0.82 18.38 27.00
C TYR A 289 0.18 17.00 26.87
N SER A 290 -0.70 16.63 27.81
CA SER A 290 -1.45 15.37 27.78
C SER A 290 -2.35 15.27 26.55
N GLU A 291 -3.03 16.37 26.18
CA GLU A 291 -3.86 16.45 24.97
C GLU A 291 -3.02 16.29 23.70
N ILE A 292 -1.90 17.00 23.59
CA ILE A 292 -0.96 16.90 22.46
C ILE A 292 -0.47 15.46 22.31
N GLU A 293 -0.10 14.80 23.41
CA GLU A 293 0.38 13.41 23.35
C GLU A 293 -0.71 12.44 22.87
N GLN A 294 -1.96 12.63 23.31
CA GLN A 294 -3.10 11.84 22.82
C GLN A 294 -3.37 12.08 21.33
N LEU A 295 -3.23 13.31 20.85
CA LEU A 295 -3.39 13.65 19.43
C LEU A 295 -2.25 13.05 18.60
N LYS A 296 -1.00 13.17 19.06
CA LYS A 296 0.18 12.56 18.44
C LYS A 296 0.04 11.05 18.32
N GLN A 297 -0.44 10.36 19.37
CA GLN A 297 -0.68 8.92 19.31
C GLN A 297 -1.71 8.55 18.23
N LYS A 298 -2.82 9.29 18.12
CA LYS A 298 -3.82 9.07 17.05
C LYS A 298 -3.24 9.32 15.66
N LEU A 299 -2.40 10.34 15.49
CA LEU A 299 -1.70 10.60 14.23
C LEU A 299 -0.77 9.44 13.86
N LYS A 300 0.03 8.93 14.82
CA LYS A 300 0.92 7.78 14.62
C LYS A 300 0.17 6.51 14.19
N LEU A 301 -1.06 6.31 14.69
CA LEU A 301 -1.91 5.20 14.25
C LEU A 301 -2.32 5.32 12.78
N ILE A 302 -2.65 6.53 12.30
CA ILE A 302 -3.04 6.75 10.89
C ILE A 302 -1.83 6.73 9.95
N GLU A 303 -0.68 7.24 10.40
CA GLU A 303 0.56 7.27 9.62
C GLU A 303 1.12 5.86 9.41
N ASN A 304 1.00 4.98 10.41
CA ASN A 304 1.44 3.59 10.28
C ASN A 304 0.53 2.82 9.31
N PRO A 305 1.08 2.22 8.23
CA PRO A 305 0.31 1.44 7.28
C PRO A 305 -0.53 0.33 7.90
N LEU A 306 0.02 -0.44 8.84
CA LEU A 306 -0.69 -1.55 9.47
C LEU A 306 -1.77 -1.05 10.44
N LEU A 307 -1.43 -0.05 11.25
CA LEU A 307 -2.34 0.43 12.30
C LEU A 307 -3.49 1.26 11.75
N ARG A 308 -3.32 1.94 10.60
CA ARG A 308 -4.41 2.75 10.03
C ARG A 308 -5.58 1.89 9.57
N TYR A 309 -5.31 0.68 9.06
CA TYR A 309 -6.35 -0.30 8.73
C TYR A 309 -7.12 -0.69 10.00
N VAL A 310 -6.40 -0.95 11.10
CA VAL A 310 -7.00 -1.30 12.40
C VAL A 310 -7.75 -0.11 13.03
N PHE A 311 -7.24 1.12 12.88
CA PHE A 311 -7.86 2.32 13.43
C PHE A 311 -9.13 2.72 12.68
N GLY A 312 -9.13 2.58 11.34
CA GLY A 312 -10.34 2.66 10.53
C GLY A 312 -11.36 1.60 10.94
N TYR A 313 -10.89 0.40 11.29
CA TYR A 313 -11.72 -0.68 11.82
C TYR A 313 -12.34 -0.33 13.18
N GLN A 314 -11.59 0.25 14.13
CA GLN A 314 -12.04 0.57 15.49
C GLN A 314 -13.03 1.74 15.57
N LYS A 315 -12.87 2.78 14.74
CA LYS A 315 -13.90 3.84 14.67
C LYS A 315 -15.21 3.34 14.07
N ASN A 316 -15.11 2.33 13.20
CA ASN A 316 -16.25 1.70 12.56
C ASN A 316 -16.61 0.34 13.19
N SER A 317 -16.08 -0.03 14.36
CA SER A 317 -16.53 -1.24 15.09
C SER A 317 -17.73 -0.95 15.99
N ASN A 318 -18.28 0.26 15.89
CA ASN A 318 -19.58 0.66 16.43
C ASN A 318 -20.59 0.75 15.28
N ILE A 319 -20.63 -0.22 14.36
CA ILE A 319 -21.76 -0.32 13.42
C ILE A 319 -22.94 -0.84 14.24
N GLN A 320 -23.54 0.07 15.02
CA GLN A 320 -24.78 -0.22 15.70
C GLN A 320 -25.87 -0.29 14.63
N ALA A 321 -26.42 -1.49 14.51
CA ALA A 321 -27.66 -1.68 13.78
C ALA A 321 -28.71 -0.69 14.32
N LYS A 322 -29.60 -0.19 13.45
CA LYS A 322 -30.58 0.86 13.82
C LYS A 322 -31.60 0.41 14.87
N GLY A 323 -31.48 -0.83 15.35
CA GLY A 323 -32.39 -1.50 16.24
C GLY A 323 -33.50 -2.17 15.46
N THR A 324 -34.41 -2.81 16.20
CA THR A 324 -35.63 -3.35 15.61
C THR A 324 -36.58 -2.23 15.20
N ARG A 325 -37.27 -2.39 14.06
CA ARG A 325 -38.32 -1.46 13.63
C ARG A 325 -39.45 -1.45 14.67
N GLN A 326 -40.17 -0.32 14.81
CA GLN A 326 -41.28 -0.19 15.77
C GLN A 326 -42.41 -1.21 15.56
N ASN A 327 -42.56 -1.73 14.34
CA ASN A 327 -43.52 -2.77 13.96
C ASN A 327 -42.93 -4.20 14.04
N GLY A 328 -41.63 -4.36 14.32
CA GLY A 328 -40.93 -5.65 14.35
C GLY A 328 -40.83 -6.38 13.00
N GLN A 329 -41.28 -5.76 11.91
CA GLN A 329 -41.29 -6.38 10.58
C GLN A 329 -39.91 -6.29 9.94
N LYS A 330 -39.55 -7.33 9.17
CA LYS A 330 -38.32 -7.38 8.38
C LYS A 330 -38.60 -6.94 6.95
N VAL A 331 -37.67 -6.18 6.39
CA VAL A 331 -37.79 -5.62 5.03
C VAL A 331 -36.69 -6.19 4.15
N ILE A 332 -37.05 -6.51 2.90
CA ILE A 332 -36.08 -6.91 1.88
C ILE A 332 -35.78 -5.70 0.99
N HIS A 333 -34.53 -5.26 1.02
CA HIS A 333 -34.02 -4.13 0.26
C HIS A 333 -33.43 -4.63 -1.06
N VAL A 334 -34.10 -4.37 -2.17
CA VAL A 334 -33.66 -4.75 -3.52
C VAL A 334 -32.90 -3.59 -4.15
N VAL A 335 -31.60 -3.75 -4.35
CA VAL A 335 -30.73 -2.75 -4.98
C VAL A 335 -30.64 -3.04 -6.48
N SER A 336 -31.10 -2.10 -7.30
CA SER A 336 -31.03 -2.18 -8.75
C SER A 336 -31.14 -0.79 -9.40
N SER A 337 -30.21 -0.46 -10.29
CA SER A 337 -30.31 0.76 -11.11
C SER A 337 -31.45 0.69 -12.12
N THR A 338 -31.74 -0.50 -12.67
CA THR A 338 -32.83 -0.73 -13.62
C THR A 338 -33.45 -2.13 -13.42
N MET A 339 -34.76 -2.18 -13.16
CA MET A 339 -35.46 -3.45 -12.97
C MET A 339 -36.08 -3.95 -14.28
N LYS A 340 -35.61 -5.10 -14.77
CA LYS A 340 -36.22 -5.78 -15.93
C LYS A 340 -37.34 -6.71 -15.45
N THR A 341 -38.42 -6.81 -16.23
CA THR A 341 -39.57 -7.68 -15.91
C THR A 341 -39.20 -9.15 -15.75
N GLY A 342 -38.22 -9.63 -16.52
CA GLY A 342 -37.68 -10.99 -16.38
C GLY A 342 -36.93 -11.22 -15.07
N LEU A 343 -36.13 -10.24 -14.63
CA LEU A 343 -35.40 -10.29 -13.36
C LEU A 343 -36.37 -10.26 -12.18
N LEU A 344 -37.37 -9.37 -12.23
CA LEU A 344 -38.42 -9.31 -11.22
C LEU A 344 -39.16 -10.66 -11.11
N ARG A 345 -39.47 -11.30 -12.23
CA ARG A 345 -40.11 -12.64 -12.23
C ARG A 345 -39.23 -13.71 -11.59
N SER A 346 -37.90 -13.68 -11.82
CA SER A 346 -36.95 -14.59 -11.18
C SER A 346 -36.87 -14.34 -9.67
N LEU A 347 -36.81 -13.07 -9.24
CA LEU A 347 -36.91 -12.68 -7.82
C LEU A 347 -38.14 -13.31 -7.14
N PHE A 348 -39.32 -13.19 -7.73
CA PHE A 348 -40.53 -13.78 -7.17
C PHE A 348 -40.53 -15.31 -7.14
N ARG A 349 -39.99 -15.95 -8.18
CA ARG A 349 -39.92 -17.42 -8.25
C ARG A 349 -38.92 -18.00 -7.24
N ASP A 350 -37.74 -17.39 -7.14
CA ASP A 350 -36.60 -17.97 -6.44
C ASP A 350 -36.53 -17.54 -4.96
N ARG A 351 -37.09 -16.36 -4.61
CA ARG A 351 -36.98 -15.77 -3.27
C ARG A 351 -38.30 -15.43 -2.60
N PHE A 352 -39.31 -15.00 -3.36
CA PHE A 352 -40.61 -14.60 -2.80
C PHE A 352 -41.71 -15.65 -3.04
N CYS A 353 -41.34 -16.92 -3.21
CA CYS A 353 -42.32 -17.97 -3.54
C CYS A 353 -43.31 -18.20 -2.38
N GLU A 354 -44.59 -18.37 -2.70
CA GLU A 354 -45.71 -18.39 -1.73
C GLU A 354 -45.64 -19.52 -0.69
N GLU A 355 -44.87 -20.59 -0.93
CA GLU A 355 -44.77 -21.74 -0.01
C GLU A 355 -43.87 -21.48 1.23
N SER A 356 -43.00 -20.46 1.19
CA SER A 356 -42.07 -20.14 2.29
C SER A 356 -42.47 -18.92 3.14
N CYS A 357 -43.34 -18.05 2.63
CA CYS A 357 -43.75 -16.82 3.33
C CYS A 357 -45.05 -17.03 4.12
N LYS A 358 -44.94 -17.29 5.42
CA LYS A 358 -46.09 -17.24 6.35
C LYS A 358 -46.52 -15.81 6.73
N GLU A 359 -45.72 -14.81 6.37
CA GLU A 359 -45.90 -13.39 6.68
C GLU A 359 -45.71 -12.53 5.42
N GLU A 360 -46.52 -11.48 5.28
CA GLU A 360 -46.42 -10.49 4.20
C GLU A 360 -45.09 -9.74 4.33
N THR A 361 -44.15 -10.02 3.44
CA THR A 361 -42.79 -9.44 3.49
C THR A 361 -42.77 -8.12 2.74
N GLU A 362 -42.33 -7.04 3.39
CA GLU A 362 -42.19 -5.73 2.75
C GLU A 362 -40.92 -5.70 1.88
N ILE A 363 -41.04 -5.16 0.67
CA ILE A 363 -39.93 -5.04 -0.30
C ILE A 363 -39.73 -3.57 -0.64
N GLN A 364 -38.50 -3.08 -0.50
CA GLN A 364 -38.12 -1.71 -0.87
C GLN A 364 -37.06 -1.72 -1.96
N PHE A 365 -37.23 -0.85 -2.98
CA PHE A 365 -36.29 -0.75 -4.10
C PHE A 365 -35.37 0.45 -3.96
N HIS A 366 -34.09 0.25 -4.23
CA HIS A 366 -33.03 1.24 -4.10
C HIS A 366 -32.22 1.31 -5.39
N SER A 367 -31.79 2.51 -5.78
CA SER A 367 -31.00 2.73 -7.00
C SER A 367 -29.52 2.37 -6.85
N ASP A 368 -29.01 2.40 -5.62
CA ASP A 368 -27.60 2.26 -5.29
C ASP A 368 -27.41 1.46 -3.99
N LEU A 369 -26.22 0.89 -3.82
CA LEU A 369 -25.93 -0.02 -2.71
C LEU A 369 -25.93 0.69 -1.36
N LEU A 370 -25.45 1.94 -1.34
CA LEU A 370 -25.33 2.73 -0.12
C LEU A 370 -26.70 3.13 0.43
N SER A 371 -27.65 3.52 -0.43
CA SER A 371 -29.03 3.82 -0.01
C SER A 371 -29.75 2.58 0.54
N GLY A 372 -29.55 1.42 -0.09
CA GLY A 372 -30.08 0.14 0.39
C GLY A 372 -29.58 -0.19 1.79
N ILE A 373 -28.25 -0.18 1.99
CA ILE A 373 -27.63 -0.50 3.29
C ILE A 373 -28.00 0.52 4.36
N ASN A 374 -28.01 1.81 4.02
CA ASN A 374 -28.40 2.86 4.97
C ASN A 374 -29.88 2.80 5.37
N ALA A 375 -30.74 2.09 4.63
CA ALA A 375 -32.15 1.94 4.96
C ALA A 375 -32.45 0.73 5.86
N CYS A 376 -31.47 -0.14 6.10
CA CYS A 376 -31.62 -1.38 6.86
C CYS A 376 -31.75 -1.17 8.37
N TYR A 377 -32.53 -2.05 8.98
CA TYR A 377 -32.72 -2.28 10.41
C TYR A 377 -32.37 -3.73 10.74
N ASP A 378 -32.41 -4.08 12.02
CA ASP A 378 -32.00 -5.41 12.49
C ASP A 378 -32.83 -6.53 11.86
N GLY A 379 -32.18 -7.47 11.18
CA GLY A 379 -32.79 -8.63 10.53
C GLY A 379 -33.24 -8.40 9.09
N ASP A 380 -32.95 -7.23 8.51
CA ASP A 380 -33.24 -6.93 7.10
C ASP A 380 -32.23 -7.62 6.15
N THR A 381 -32.66 -7.84 4.91
CA THR A 381 -31.82 -8.47 3.86
C THR A 381 -31.66 -7.53 2.67
N VAL A 382 -30.43 -7.36 2.20
CA VAL A 382 -30.10 -6.57 1.00
C VAL A 382 -29.80 -7.52 -0.16
N ILE A 383 -30.60 -7.44 -1.22
CA ILE A 383 -30.42 -8.20 -2.46
C ILE A 383 -29.85 -7.29 -3.54
N VAL A 384 -28.65 -7.60 -4.02
CA VAL A 384 -28.00 -6.87 -5.11
C VAL A 384 -28.33 -7.55 -6.45
N CYS A 385 -29.09 -6.84 -7.28
CA CYS A 385 -29.47 -7.32 -8.61
C CYS A 385 -28.31 -7.22 -9.62
N PRO A 386 -28.35 -7.96 -10.75
CA PRO A 386 -27.41 -7.80 -11.85
C PRO A 386 -27.27 -6.34 -12.31
N GLY A 387 -26.03 -5.88 -12.47
CA GLY A 387 -25.70 -4.48 -12.74
C GLY A 387 -24.22 -4.16 -12.44
N HIS A 388 -23.83 -2.91 -12.66
CA HIS A 388 -22.52 -2.38 -12.30
C HIS A 388 -22.71 -1.37 -11.15
N TYR A 389 -22.02 -1.61 -10.03
CA TYR A 389 -22.12 -0.81 -8.82
C TYR A 389 -20.74 -0.33 -8.41
N VAL A 390 -20.63 0.99 -8.25
CA VAL A 390 -19.45 1.68 -7.74
C VAL A 390 -19.88 2.41 -6.49
N VAL A 391 -19.19 2.18 -5.38
CA VAL A 391 -19.47 2.86 -4.11
C VAL A 391 -18.39 3.89 -3.84
N HIS A 392 -18.79 5.16 -3.80
CA HIS A 392 -17.90 6.23 -3.34
C HIS A 392 -17.94 6.29 -1.81
N GLY A 393 -17.08 5.52 -1.14
CA GLY A 393 -16.96 5.48 0.32
C GLY A 393 -17.12 4.08 0.92
N THR A 394 -17.22 4.02 2.25
CA THR A 394 -17.35 2.76 3.00
C THR A 394 -18.81 2.41 3.25
N CYS A 395 -19.21 1.18 2.87
CA CYS A 395 -20.49 0.59 3.23
C CYS A 395 -20.34 -0.24 4.50
N CYS A 396 -21.05 0.17 5.55
CA CYS A 396 -21.04 -0.50 6.85
C CYS A 396 -22.25 -1.42 7.00
N ILE A 397 -22.03 -2.73 7.12
CA ILE A 397 -23.05 -3.76 7.25
C ILE A 397 -23.04 -4.29 8.68
N ALA A 398 -24.12 -4.03 9.41
CA ALA A 398 -24.26 -4.49 10.79
C ALA A 398 -24.42 -6.02 10.87
N ASP A 399 -24.22 -6.60 12.05
CA ASP A 399 -24.25 -8.04 12.29
C ASP A 399 -25.60 -8.71 11.95
N SER A 400 -26.68 -7.94 12.05
CA SER A 400 -28.05 -8.37 11.81
C SER A 400 -28.52 -8.15 10.37
N ILE A 401 -27.67 -7.65 9.47
CA ILE A 401 -28.02 -7.36 8.07
C ILE A 401 -27.29 -8.33 7.14
N GLU A 402 -28.02 -9.00 6.26
CA GLU A 402 -27.43 -9.92 5.27
C GLU A 402 -27.31 -9.26 3.89
N LEU A 403 -26.11 -9.31 3.28
CA LEU A 403 -25.87 -8.86 1.91
C LEU A 403 -25.72 -10.05 0.95
N GLU A 404 -26.63 -10.14 0.00
CA GLU A 404 -26.71 -11.26 -0.93
C GLU A 404 -26.69 -10.80 -2.39
N VAL A 405 -25.83 -11.42 -3.18
CA VAL A 405 -25.79 -11.32 -4.63
C VAL A 405 -26.53 -12.54 -5.19
N ILE A 406 -27.71 -12.31 -5.76
CA ILE A 406 -28.61 -13.35 -6.23
C ILE A 406 -29.07 -13.01 -7.65
N HIS A 407 -29.44 -14.05 -8.39
CA HIS A 407 -30.11 -14.06 -9.70
C HIS A 407 -29.23 -14.28 -10.91
N HIS A 408 -29.86 -14.85 -11.93
CA HIS A 408 -29.29 -15.08 -13.26
C HIS A 408 -28.85 -13.74 -13.88
N GLY A 409 -27.55 -13.48 -13.81
CA GLY A 409 -26.94 -12.30 -14.39
C GLY A 409 -25.61 -11.95 -13.74
N LYS A 410 -24.91 -11.01 -14.36
CA LYS A 410 -23.62 -10.52 -13.90
C LYS A 410 -23.80 -9.28 -13.01
N THR A 411 -23.32 -9.39 -11.78
CA THR A 411 -23.19 -8.28 -10.83
C THR A 411 -21.72 -7.89 -10.77
N THR A 412 -21.43 -6.61 -10.97
CA THR A 412 -20.08 -6.07 -10.84
C THR A 412 -20.00 -5.11 -9.66
N LEU A 413 -19.08 -5.39 -8.74
CA LEU A 413 -18.70 -4.51 -7.64
C LEU A 413 -17.28 -3.99 -7.92
N GLU A 414 -17.14 -2.67 -8.07
CA GLU A 414 -15.86 -2.04 -8.41
C GLU A 414 -15.59 -0.86 -7.49
N ASN A 415 -14.36 -0.78 -6.97
CA ASN A 415 -13.93 0.27 -6.03
C ASN A 415 -14.83 0.36 -4.78
N CYS A 416 -15.33 -0.79 -4.30
CA CYS A 416 -16.22 -0.87 -3.15
C CYS A 416 -15.42 -1.16 -1.88
N VAL A 417 -15.70 -0.44 -0.79
CA VAL A 417 -15.15 -0.75 0.54
C VAL A 417 -16.30 -1.25 1.43
N LEU A 418 -16.31 -2.56 1.72
CA LEU A 418 -17.35 -3.24 2.49
C LEU A 418 -16.81 -3.61 3.88
N GLN A 419 -17.37 -2.97 4.90
CA GLN A 419 -17.11 -3.30 6.29
C GLN A 419 -18.28 -4.08 6.87
N CYS A 420 -18.11 -5.36 7.13
CA CYS A 420 -19.21 -6.26 7.46
C CYS A 420 -19.05 -6.84 8.85
N GLU A 421 -20.02 -6.76 9.76
CA GLU A 421 -19.92 -7.42 11.07
C GLU A 421 -20.44 -8.87 11.07
N THR A 422 -21.12 -9.32 10.02
CA THR A 422 -21.60 -10.70 9.85
C THR A 422 -20.79 -11.42 8.76
N THR A 423 -21.44 -12.06 7.79
CA THR A 423 -20.84 -12.48 6.52
C THR A 423 -20.77 -11.29 5.55
N GLY A 424 -19.68 -11.16 4.80
CA GLY A 424 -19.47 -10.02 3.90
C GLY A 424 -20.35 -10.05 2.66
N VAL A 425 -19.93 -10.77 1.62
CA VAL A 425 -20.68 -10.90 0.35
C VAL A 425 -21.05 -12.36 0.13
N THR A 426 -22.36 -12.63 -0.05
CA THR A 426 -22.82 -13.98 -0.37
C THR A 426 -23.21 -14.11 -1.83
N VAL A 427 -22.51 -14.97 -2.59
CA VAL A 427 -22.79 -15.30 -3.98
C VAL A 427 -23.63 -16.57 -4.05
N ARG A 428 -24.90 -16.43 -4.45
CA ARG A 428 -25.84 -17.55 -4.50
C ARG A 428 -25.81 -18.32 -5.83
N THR A 429 -26.43 -19.49 -5.84
CA THR A 429 -26.54 -20.35 -7.03
C THR A 429 -27.05 -19.59 -8.24
N SER A 430 -26.44 -19.84 -9.40
CA SER A 430 -26.71 -19.17 -10.69
C SER A 430 -26.37 -17.68 -10.76
N ALA A 431 -25.80 -17.07 -9.73
CA ALA A 431 -25.30 -15.71 -9.78
C ALA A 431 -23.88 -15.64 -10.35
N GLU A 432 -23.58 -14.57 -11.10
CA GLU A 432 -22.21 -14.24 -11.53
C GLU A 432 -21.75 -12.96 -10.85
N LEU A 433 -20.77 -13.06 -9.95
CA LEU A 433 -20.12 -11.92 -9.30
C LEU A 433 -18.78 -11.63 -9.99
N PHE A 434 -18.57 -10.37 -10.36
CA PHE A 434 -17.27 -9.81 -10.72
C PHE A 434 -16.91 -8.72 -9.72
N MET A 435 -15.89 -8.93 -8.91
CA MET A 435 -15.45 -7.96 -7.90
C MET A 435 -14.03 -7.51 -8.20
N LYS A 436 -13.83 -6.21 -8.31
CA LYS A 436 -12.55 -5.62 -8.72
C LYS A 436 -12.16 -4.42 -7.85
N ASN A 437 -10.88 -4.29 -7.51
CA ASN A 437 -10.33 -3.14 -6.79
C ASN A 437 -11.14 -2.80 -5.52
N SER A 438 -11.66 -3.81 -4.83
CA SER A 438 -12.57 -3.64 -3.71
C SER A 438 -12.00 -4.26 -2.44
N ASP A 439 -12.40 -3.73 -1.29
CA ASP A 439 -11.98 -4.24 0.02
C ASP A 439 -13.17 -4.81 0.78
N VAL A 440 -13.01 -6.02 1.32
CA VAL A 440 -13.97 -6.67 2.22
C VAL A 440 -13.28 -6.98 3.52
N TYR A 441 -13.77 -6.39 4.61
CA TYR A 441 -13.20 -6.60 5.94
C TYR A 441 -14.28 -6.50 7.00
N GLY A 442 -13.99 -6.88 8.24
CA GLY A 442 -14.99 -6.75 9.31
C GLY A 442 -15.51 -8.08 9.84
N ALA A 443 -15.55 -9.09 8.96
CA ALA A 443 -16.57 -10.12 9.02
C ALA A 443 -16.35 -11.07 10.19
N LYS A 444 -17.33 -11.16 11.13
CA LYS A 444 -17.36 -12.24 12.12
C LYS A 444 -17.63 -13.60 11.47
N GLY A 445 -18.17 -13.60 10.24
CA GLY A 445 -18.30 -14.76 9.35
C GLY A 445 -17.22 -14.79 8.28
N ALA A 446 -17.55 -15.36 7.11
CA ALA A 446 -16.66 -15.30 5.96
C ALA A 446 -16.72 -13.92 5.29
N GLY A 447 -15.58 -13.42 4.78
CA GLY A 447 -15.56 -12.21 3.96
C GLY A 447 -16.39 -12.40 2.69
N ILE A 448 -16.18 -13.51 1.98
CA ILE A 448 -16.99 -13.89 0.81
C ILE A 448 -17.48 -15.32 0.96
N GLU A 449 -18.78 -15.55 0.78
CA GLU A 449 -19.38 -16.89 0.69
C GLU A 449 -19.79 -17.22 -0.75
N ILE A 450 -19.36 -18.37 -1.25
CA ILE A 450 -19.63 -18.83 -2.63
C ILE A 450 -20.42 -20.13 -2.58
N TYR A 451 -21.61 -20.14 -3.16
CA TYR A 451 -22.50 -21.32 -3.21
C TYR A 451 -22.36 -22.11 -4.53
N PRO A 452 -22.78 -23.39 -4.55
CA PRO A 452 -22.77 -24.21 -5.77
C PRO A 452 -23.52 -23.56 -6.92
N GLY A 453 -23.05 -23.79 -8.15
CA GLY A 453 -23.62 -23.28 -9.40
C GLY A 453 -23.45 -21.77 -9.61
N SER A 454 -22.65 -21.10 -8.79
CA SER A 454 -22.30 -19.68 -8.96
C SER A 454 -21.02 -19.51 -9.76
N LYS A 455 -20.80 -18.29 -10.28
CA LYS A 455 -19.54 -17.86 -10.87
C LYS A 455 -19.02 -16.64 -10.12
N CYS A 456 -17.76 -16.67 -9.69
CA CYS A 456 -17.14 -15.61 -8.91
C CYS A 456 -15.77 -15.26 -9.50
N THR A 457 -15.56 -14.01 -9.87
CA THR A 457 -14.27 -13.50 -10.35
C THR A 457 -13.82 -12.37 -9.45
N LEU A 458 -12.69 -12.56 -8.78
CA LEU A 458 -12.08 -11.63 -7.82
C LEU A 458 -10.74 -11.16 -8.39
N THR A 459 -10.63 -9.87 -8.70
CA THR A 459 -9.39 -9.26 -9.22
C THR A 459 -8.94 -8.06 -8.40
N ASP A 460 -7.69 -8.05 -7.94
CA ASP A 460 -7.09 -6.91 -7.22
C ASP A 460 -7.89 -6.46 -5.98
N ASN A 461 -8.47 -7.41 -5.23
CA ASN A 461 -9.25 -7.11 -4.02
C ASN A 461 -8.48 -7.37 -2.72
N GLY A 462 -8.78 -6.62 -1.66
CA GLY A 462 -8.36 -6.91 -0.29
C GLY A 462 -9.43 -7.66 0.49
N ILE A 463 -9.11 -8.81 1.08
CA ILE A 463 -10.05 -9.56 1.95
C ILE A 463 -9.35 -9.87 3.28
N HIS A 464 -9.73 -9.15 4.34
CA HIS A 464 -8.94 -9.20 5.56
C HIS A 464 -9.70 -8.95 6.84
N HIS A 465 -9.12 -9.39 7.98
CA HIS A 465 -9.73 -9.24 9.30
C HIS A 465 -11.12 -9.90 9.39
N CYS A 466 -11.33 -10.98 8.66
CA CYS A 466 -12.54 -11.80 8.73
C CYS A 466 -12.28 -13.07 9.56
N LYS A 467 -13.34 -13.76 9.99
CA LYS A 467 -13.17 -15.09 10.60
C LYS A 467 -12.58 -16.07 9.59
N GLU A 468 -13.15 -16.15 8.39
CA GLU A 468 -12.56 -16.84 7.24
C GLU A 468 -12.50 -15.86 6.07
N GLY A 469 -11.46 -15.91 5.23
CA GLY A 469 -11.36 -14.98 4.10
C GLY A 469 -12.45 -15.24 3.05
N ILE A 470 -12.33 -16.37 2.35
CA ILE A 470 -13.30 -16.84 1.36
C ILE A 470 -13.80 -18.24 1.77
N LEU A 471 -15.11 -18.43 1.84
CA LEU A 471 -15.75 -19.70 2.15
C LEU A 471 -16.49 -20.23 0.93
N ILE A 472 -16.05 -21.37 0.42
CA ILE A 472 -16.64 -22.06 -0.73
C ILE A 472 -17.45 -23.23 -0.21
N LYS A 473 -18.75 -23.24 -0.53
CA LYS A 473 -19.64 -24.33 -0.17
C LYS A 473 -19.81 -25.27 -1.35
N ASP A 474 -19.49 -26.54 -1.16
CA ASP A 474 -19.56 -27.59 -2.18
C ASP A 474 -20.57 -28.68 -1.75
N PHE A 475 -21.86 -28.31 -1.76
CA PHE A 475 -22.97 -29.24 -1.52
C PHE A 475 -23.26 -30.03 -2.81
N LEU A 476 -22.52 -31.10 -3.08
CA LEU A 476 -22.75 -31.97 -4.23
C LEU A 476 -24.01 -32.82 -4.03
N ASP A 477 -25.20 -32.22 -4.14
CA ASP A 477 -26.43 -32.96 -4.46
C ASP A 477 -26.59 -33.02 -5.99
N GLU A 478 -27.26 -34.05 -6.52
CA GLU A 478 -27.40 -34.40 -7.95
C GLU A 478 -27.93 -33.26 -8.89
N HIS A 479 -28.25 -32.08 -8.36
CA HIS A 479 -28.93 -30.98 -9.05
C HIS A 479 -28.12 -29.67 -9.15
N TYR A 480 -26.91 -29.58 -8.58
CA TYR A 480 -26.13 -28.33 -8.60
C TYR A 480 -24.76 -28.49 -9.26
N ASP A 481 -24.45 -27.55 -10.15
CA ASP A 481 -23.13 -27.44 -10.79
C ASP A 481 -22.05 -27.01 -9.77
N ILE A 482 -20.79 -27.35 -10.05
CA ILE A 482 -19.64 -26.90 -9.26
C ILE A 482 -19.48 -25.37 -9.42
N PRO A 483 -19.19 -24.61 -8.34
CA PRO A 483 -18.97 -23.17 -8.45
C PRO A 483 -17.70 -22.87 -9.24
N LYS A 484 -17.74 -21.83 -10.08
CA LYS A 484 -16.63 -21.41 -10.96
C LYS A 484 -15.95 -20.16 -10.43
N ILE A 485 -14.68 -20.25 -10.04
CA ILE A 485 -13.97 -19.23 -9.28
C ILE A 485 -12.69 -18.81 -10.02
N SER A 486 -12.48 -17.50 -10.16
CA SER A 486 -11.23 -16.90 -10.65
C SER A 486 -10.70 -15.93 -9.60
N MET A 487 -9.43 -16.09 -9.22
CA MET A 487 -8.75 -15.26 -8.22
C MET A 487 -7.45 -14.71 -8.81
N ILE A 488 -7.38 -13.40 -9.03
CA ILE A 488 -6.24 -12.73 -9.66
C ILE A 488 -5.77 -11.58 -8.78
N ASN A 489 -4.50 -11.57 -8.36
CA ASN A 489 -3.86 -10.49 -7.61
C ASN A 489 -4.58 -10.04 -6.34
N ASN A 490 -5.37 -10.91 -5.69
CA ASN A 490 -6.04 -10.54 -4.44
C ASN A 490 -5.08 -10.62 -3.24
N VAL A 491 -5.28 -9.77 -2.23
CA VAL A 491 -4.53 -9.79 -0.98
C VAL A 491 -5.44 -10.26 0.15
N ILE A 492 -5.21 -11.47 0.65
CA ILE A 492 -6.05 -12.11 1.66
C ILE A 492 -5.25 -12.28 2.95
N HIS A 493 -5.55 -11.47 3.96
CA HIS A 493 -4.68 -11.38 5.13
C HIS A 493 -5.36 -11.13 6.46
N ASN A 494 -4.66 -11.37 7.57
CA ASN A 494 -5.14 -11.10 8.93
C ASN A 494 -6.49 -11.75 9.26
N ASN A 495 -6.85 -12.86 8.63
CA ASN A 495 -8.08 -13.60 8.95
C ASN A 495 -7.83 -14.55 10.13
N GLU A 496 -8.82 -14.74 11.01
CA GLU A 496 -8.68 -15.61 12.20
C GLU A 496 -8.46 -17.09 11.80
N GLY A 497 -9.10 -17.52 10.72
CA GLY A 497 -9.04 -18.85 10.15
C GLY A 497 -8.13 -18.96 8.94
N TYR A 498 -8.60 -19.63 7.89
CA TYR A 498 -7.88 -19.76 6.62
C TYR A 498 -8.21 -18.59 5.67
N GLY A 499 -7.29 -18.31 4.74
CA GLY A 499 -7.55 -17.38 3.65
C GLY A 499 -8.67 -17.86 2.72
N VAL A 500 -8.69 -19.14 2.38
CA VAL A 500 -9.74 -19.81 1.62
C VAL A 500 -10.14 -21.11 2.34
N VAL A 501 -11.43 -21.36 2.49
CA VAL A 501 -11.99 -22.59 3.07
C VAL A 501 -12.92 -23.25 2.06
N LEU A 502 -12.76 -24.55 1.88
CA LEU A 502 -13.66 -25.39 1.09
C LEU A 502 -14.47 -26.32 2.01
N VAL A 503 -15.79 -26.21 1.97
CA VAL A 503 -16.72 -27.00 2.79
C VAL A 503 -17.32 -28.14 1.97
N LYS A 504 -17.17 -29.39 2.43
CA LYS A 504 -17.60 -30.61 1.72
C LYS A 504 -18.44 -31.55 2.60
N PRO A 505 -19.37 -32.33 2.01
CA PRO A 505 -20.13 -33.35 2.72
C PRO A 505 -19.27 -34.57 3.11
N THR A 506 -19.53 -35.14 4.29
CA THR A 506 -18.83 -36.32 4.84
C THR A 506 -19.03 -37.62 4.03
N ILE A 507 -20.08 -37.70 3.18
CA ILE A 507 -20.43 -38.89 2.38
C ILE A 507 -19.27 -39.38 1.49
N PHE A 508 -18.28 -38.54 1.20
CA PHE A 508 -17.06 -38.93 0.47
C PHE A 508 -16.10 -39.83 1.27
N CYS A 509 -16.23 -39.94 2.59
CA CYS A 509 -15.36 -40.76 3.45
C CYS A 509 -15.91 -42.16 3.73
N ASP A 510 -17.23 -42.37 3.78
CA ASP A 510 -17.81 -43.65 4.25
C ASP A 510 -17.58 -44.83 3.27
N LEU A 511 -17.18 -44.56 2.03
CA LEU A 511 -16.74 -45.59 1.08
C LEU A 511 -15.28 -46.04 1.28
N LEU A 512 -14.51 -45.38 2.16
CA LEU A 512 -13.12 -45.75 2.48
C LEU A 512 -13.01 -46.76 3.62
N GLU A 513 -13.95 -46.78 4.58
CA GLU A 513 -13.83 -47.64 5.77
C GLU A 513 -14.34 -49.07 5.53
N HIS A 514 -15.31 -49.28 4.64
CA HIS A 514 -15.86 -50.62 4.37
C HIS A 514 -14.97 -51.55 3.53
N ALA A 515 -13.79 -51.10 3.09
CA ALA A 515 -12.85 -51.91 2.31
C ALA A 515 -11.66 -52.47 3.12
N GLN A 516 -11.56 -52.20 4.42
CA GLN A 516 -10.44 -52.67 5.25
C GLN A 516 -10.77 -53.84 6.19
N ASP A 517 -12.04 -54.24 6.32
CA ASP A 517 -12.46 -55.27 7.29
C ASP A 517 -12.68 -56.68 6.72
N GLU A 518 -12.43 -56.91 5.42
CA GLU A 518 -12.51 -58.26 4.81
C GLU A 518 -11.17 -58.72 4.22
N THR A 519 -10.12 -58.79 5.02
CA THR A 519 -9.06 -59.82 4.87
C THR A 519 -8.12 -59.75 6.06
N ASN A 520 -8.45 -60.44 7.15
CA ASN A 520 -7.42 -60.93 8.07
C ASN A 520 -7.97 -62.16 8.79
N ASP A 521 -7.83 -63.31 8.13
CA ASP A 521 -7.80 -64.58 8.84
C ASP A 521 -6.61 -65.42 8.36
N ASN A 522 -5.83 -65.87 9.36
CA ASN A 522 -4.75 -66.87 9.36
C ASN A 522 -3.27 -66.48 9.10
N THR A 523 -2.62 -66.14 10.23
CA THR A 523 -1.47 -66.83 10.87
C THR A 523 -0.23 -67.32 10.08
N VAL A 524 0.92 -66.70 10.42
CA VAL A 524 2.15 -67.31 11.01
C VAL A 524 3.36 -67.72 10.11
N GLN A 525 4.45 -66.95 10.33
CA GLN A 525 5.90 -67.31 10.49
C GLN A 525 6.95 -67.26 9.36
N LYS A 526 7.92 -66.35 9.63
CA LYS A 526 9.40 -66.49 9.68
C LYS A 526 10.27 -66.53 8.40
N ASN A 527 11.13 -65.49 8.35
CA ASN A 527 12.59 -65.48 8.21
C ASN A 527 13.28 -65.47 6.82
N LYS A 528 14.11 -64.40 6.67
CA LYS A 528 15.47 -64.28 6.12
C LYS A 528 15.75 -64.23 4.60
N GLU A 529 16.34 -63.06 4.27
CA GLU A 529 17.51 -62.77 3.41
C GLU A 529 17.52 -63.07 1.90
N ALA A 530 17.85 -61.99 1.18
CA ALA A 530 18.68 -61.86 -0.02
C ALA A 530 18.09 -62.12 -1.42
N ASP A 531 17.80 -60.99 -2.06
CA ASP A 531 18.32 -60.53 -3.36
C ASP A 531 17.59 -60.87 -4.68
N VAL A 532 17.68 -59.87 -5.58
CA VAL A 532 17.45 -59.84 -7.03
C VAL A 532 16.07 -59.35 -7.53
N THR A 533 15.98 -58.01 -7.56
CA THR A 533 15.52 -57.13 -8.67
C THR A 533 14.21 -57.43 -9.43
N GLU A 534 13.23 -56.55 -9.26
CA GLU A 534 12.58 -55.79 -10.35
C GLU A 534 11.83 -54.60 -9.73
N GLY A 535 12.55 -53.49 -9.56
CA GLY A 535 12.07 -52.24 -8.97
C GLY A 535 12.69 -51.08 -9.74
N LEU A 536 12.14 -50.81 -10.91
CA LEU A 536 12.31 -49.60 -11.71
C LEU A 536 10.85 -49.20 -12.00
N ASP A 537 10.31 -48.05 -11.65
CA ASP A 537 10.85 -46.71 -11.84
C ASP A 537 9.87 -45.73 -11.15
N LEU A 538 10.16 -45.34 -9.90
CA LEU A 538 9.41 -44.28 -9.19
C LEU A 538 10.26 -43.00 -9.04
N GLU A 539 11.59 -43.14 -9.16
CA GLU A 539 12.55 -42.04 -8.99
C GLU A 539 12.90 -41.38 -10.34
N GLU A 540 12.81 -42.09 -11.47
CA GLU A 540 13.09 -41.54 -12.81
C GLU A 540 11.86 -40.78 -13.37
N MET A 541 10.64 -41.10 -12.90
CA MET A 541 9.43 -40.30 -13.17
C MET A 541 9.36 -38.98 -12.40
N LEU A 542 9.96 -38.89 -11.20
CA LEU A 542 10.03 -37.64 -10.44
C LEU A 542 11.10 -36.68 -10.99
N GLN A 543 12.12 -37.20 -11.69
CA GLN A 543 13.16 -36.38 -12.29
C GLN A 543 12.75 -35.75 -13.64
N CYS A 544 11.75 -36.31 -14.34
CA CYS A 544 11.35 -35.84 -15.68
C CYS A 544 10.48 -34.57 -15.69
N VAL A 545 9.87 -34.17 -14.57
CA VAL A 545 9.02 -32.96 -14.51
C VAL A 545 9.81 -31.71 -14.05
N SER A 546 10.93 -31.89 -13.35
CA SER A 546 11.80 -30.77 -12.92
C SER A 546 12.61 -30.12 -14.05
N ASN A 547 12.67 -30.70 -15.25
CA ASN A 547 13.56 -30.24 -16.33
C ASN A 547 12.93 -29.27 -17.35
N LYS A 548 11.90 -28.49 -16.96
CA LYS A 548 11.36 -27.39 -17.80
C LYS A 548 11.30 -26.02 -17.13
N MET A 549 12.17 -25.76 -16.15
CA MET A 549 12.46 -24.40 -15.70
C MET A 549 13.94 -24.27 -15.38
N GLU A 550 14.67 -23.51 -16.19
CA GLU A 550 16.09 -23.22 -15.96
C GLU A 550 16.25 -22.42 -14.64
N PRO A 551 17.20 -22.79 -13.78
CA PRO A 551 17.45 -22.07 -12.53
C PRO A 551 18.54 -21.01 -12.73
N TYR A 552 18.22 -19.75 -12.46
CA TYR A 552 19.21 -18.75 -12.06
C TYR A 552 19.11 -18.52 -10.55
N ALA A 553 20.26 -18.55 -9.90
CA ALA A 553 20.40 -18.69 -8.46
C ALA A 553 20.20 -17.38 -7.68
N THR A 554 19.76 -17.58 -6.43
CA THR A 554 19.87 -16.74 -5.21
C THR A 554 18.99 -15.49 -5.05
N ALA A 555 18.11 -15.60 -4.03
CA ALA A 555 17.53 -14.60 -3.11
C ALA A 555 15.99 -14.54 -3.14
N ASP A 556 15.36 -14.96 -2.04
CA ASP A 556 13.98 -14.68 -1.58
C ASP A 556 12.82 -14.69 -2.59
N PHE A 557 12.54 -15.85 -3.19
CA PHE A 557 11.24 -16.15 -3.83
C PHE A 557 10.43 -17.12 -2.95
N ASN A 558 9.13 -16.98 -2.67
CA ASN A 558 8.14 -15.90 -2.74
C ASN A 558 6.93 -16.46 -1.96
N GLU A 559 6.57 -15.94 -0.79
CA GLU A 559 5.39 -16.43 -0.01
C GLU A 559 4.10 -16.44 -0.86
N GLN A 560 4.01 -15.57 -1.88
CA GLN A 560 2.93 -15.49 -2.86
C GLN A 560 2.77 -16.77 -3.70
N ALA A 561 3.87 -17.45 -4.04
CA ALA A 561 3.80 -18.69 -4.81
C ALA A 561 3.28 -19.84 -3.94
N LYS A 562 3.61 -19.84 -2.65
CA LYS A 562 3.26 -20.92 -1.72
C LYS A 562 1.74 -21.05 -1.54
N GLY A 563 1.02 -19.95 -1.28
CA GLY A 563 -0.43 -20.00 -1.08
C GLY A 563 -1.21 -20.43 -2.33
N ASN A 564 -0.84 -19.92 -3.51
CA ASN A 564 -1.43 -20.37 -4.77
C ASN A 564 -1.15 -21.86 -5.04
N CYS A 565 0.08 -22.32 -4.77
CA CYS A 565 0.45 -23.72 -4.87
C CYS A 565 -0.30 -24.62 -3.87
N GLU A 566 -0.58 -24.17 -2.64
CA GLU A 566 -1.35 -24.92 -1.64
C GLU A 566 -2.76 -25.24 -2.16
N ILE A 567 -3.45 -24.25 -2.74
CA ILE A 567 -4.78 -24.44 -3.34
C ILE A 567 -4.69 -25.43 -4.52
N ILE A 568 -3.72 -25.23 -5.42
CA ILE A 568 -3.54 -26.08 -6.61
C ILE A 568 -3.19 -27.53 -6.21
N ASN A 569 -2.31 -27.72 -5.23
CA ASN A 569 -1.85 -29.04 -4.80
C ASN A 569 -2.97 -29.85 -4.12
N GLU A 570 -3.80 -29.22 -3.31
CA GLU A 570 -4.96 -29.88 -2.72
C GLU A 570 -5.97 -30.30 -3.80
N LEU A 571 -6.20 -29.45 -4.81
CA LEU A 571 -7.04 -29.80 -5.97
C LEU A 571 -6.48 -30.99 -6.77
N LEU A 572 -5.15 -31.04 -6.96
CA LEU A 572 -4.49 -32.17 -7.60
C LEU A 572 -4.63 -33.45 -6.76
N ALA A 573 -4.48 -33.36 -5.45
CA ALA A 573 -4.65 -34.51 -4.54
C ALA A 573 -6.07 -35.10 -4.63
N ILE A 574 -7.09 -34.24 -4.72
CA ILE A 574 -8.50 -34.64 -4.90
C ILE A 574 -8.72 -35.35 -6.25
N SER A 575 -8.10 -34.85 -7.32
CA SER A 575 -8.16 -35.46 -8.66
C SER A 575 -7.54 -36.85 -8.69
N MET A 576 -6.37 -37.02 -8.05
CA MET A 576 -5.66 -38.29 -7.96
C MET A 576 -6.42 -39.35 -7.15
N GLN A 577 -7.12 -38.95 -6.09
CA GLN A 577 -7.97 -39.85 -5.30
C GLN A 577 -9.20 -40.33 -6.10
N LYS A 578 -9.84 -39.45 -6.88
CA LYS A 578 -10.94 -39.83 -7.79
C LYS A 578 -10.48 -40.73 -8.93
N GLY A 579 -9.28 -40.51 -9.48
CA GLY A 579 -8.68 -41.38 -10.50
C GLY A 579 -8.42 -42.81 -10.01
N ARG A 580 -7.97 -42.98 -8.75
CA ARG A 580 -7.83 -44.30 -8.11
C ARG A 580 -9.17 -45.02 -7.91
N MET A 581 -10.25 -44.30 -7.59
CA MET A 581 -11.60 -44.87 -7.52
C MET A 581 -12.11 -45.30 -8.91
N LYS A 582 -11.94 -44.48 -9.96
CA LYS A 582 -12.34 -44.81 -11.34
C LYS A 582 -11.60 -46.04 -11.87
N LYS A 583 -10.29 -46.18 -11.59
CA LYS A 583 -9.50 -47.35 -12.03
C LYS A 583 -9.99 -48.64 -11.38
N ARG A 584 -10.31 -48.61 -10.07
CA ARG A 584 -10.92 -49.74 -9.35
C ARG A 584 -12.34 -50.08 -9.83
N LEU A 585 -13.14 -49.08 -10.21
CA LEU A 585 -14.48 -49.28 -10.79
C LEU A 585 -14.45 -49.81 -12.24
N SER A 586 -13.43 -49.42 -13.02
CA SER A 586 -13.22 -49.94 -14.38
C SER A 586 -12.75 -51.40 -14.40
N GLU A 587 -12.00 -51.84 -13.39
CA GLU A 587 -11.63 -53.25 -13.17
C GLU A 587 -12.85 -54.12 -12.78
N LEU A 588 -13.96 -53.50 -12.35
CA LEU A 588 -15.24 -54.14 -12.02
C LEU A 588 -16.26 -54.15 -13.17
N GLY A 589 -15.87 -53.72 -14.38
CA GLY A 589 -16.67 -53.92 -15.60
C GLY A 589 -17.83 -52.94 -15.82
N ILE A 590 -17.81 -51.75 -15.21
CA ILE A 590 -18.79 -50.68 -15.46
C ILE A 590 -18.21 -49.71 -16.51
N VAL A 591 -18.99 -49.45 -17.57
CA VAL A 591 -18.58 -48.82 -18.83
C VAL A 591 -17.93 -47.44 -18.65
N GLN A 592 -16.89 -47.21 -19.45
CA GLN A 592 -16.10 -45.98 -19.66
C GLN A 592 -16.95 -44.70 -19.79
N ALA A 593 -16.51 -43.64 -19.12
CA ALA A 593 -16.85 -42.26 -19.45
C ALA A 593 -15.61 -41.35 -19.28
N ASP A 594 -15.38 -40.58 -20.34
CA ASP A 594 -14.30 -39.64 -20.69
C ASP A 594 -13.26 -39.30 -19.62
N ASP A 595 -12.02 -39.37 -20.10
CA ASP A 595 -10.81 -38.82 -19.51
C ASP A 595 -10.71 -37.33 -19.86
N ASP A 596 -11.25 -36.44 -19.01
CA ASP A 596 -10.74 -35.07 -18.93
C ASP A 596 -10.92 -34.47 -17.51
N LEU A 597 -9.81 -34.44 -16.78
CA LEU A 597 -9.34 -33.34 -15.91
C LEU A 597 -10.34 -32.59 -14.97
N MET A 598 -11.03 -33.31 -14.09
CA MET A 598 -11.98 -32.76 -13.09
C MET A 598 -11.34 -32.01 -11.89
N SER A 599 -10.11 -31.50 -12.01
CA SER A 599 -9.49 -30.56 -11.05
C SER A 599 -9.47 -29.10 -11.56
N GLN A 600 -9.87 -28.87 -12.81
CA GLN A 600 -9.97 -27.55 -13.45
C GLN A 600 -11.38 -26.92 -13.40
N GLU A 601 -12.37 -27.60 -12.83
CA GLU A 601 -13.77 -27.12 -12.93
C GLU A 601 -14.16 -26.06 -11.90
N MET A 602 -13.60 -26.11 -10.68
CA MET A 602 -13.94 -25.17 -9.62
C MET A 602 -13.15 -23.86 -9.71
N PHE A 603 -11.82 -23.96 -9.82
CA PHE A 603 -10.95 -22.80 -9.96
C PHE A 603 -10.48 -22.68 -11.41
N ILE A 604 -11.04 -21.70 -12.11
CA ILE A 604 -10.71 -21.41 -13.52
C ILE A 604 -9.33 -20.77 -13.61
N GLU A 605 -9.02 -19.86 -12.69
CA GLU A 605 -7.78 -19.06 -12.72
C GLU A 605 -7.36 -18.70 -11.30
N ILE A 606 -6.09 -18.95 -10.94
CA ILE A 606 -5.49 -18.55 -9.66
C ILE A 606 -4.10 -17.99 -9.97
N VAL A 607 -3.97 -16.67 -9.95
CA VAL A 607 -2.72 -15.99 -10.32
C VAL A 607 -2.44 -14.83 -9.39
N GLY A 608 -1.20 -14.71 -8.90
CA GLY A 608 -0.73 -13.50 -8.22
C GLY A 608 -1.36 -13.19 -6.85
N ASN A 609 -2.23 -14.06 -6.30
CA ASN A 609 -2.83 -13.81 -4.98
C ASN A 609 -1.79 -13.93 -3.85
N GLN A 610 -1.92 -13.09 -2.84
CA GLN A 610 -1.05 -13.03 -1.67
C GLN A 610 -1.83 -13.42 -0.41
N PHE A 611 -1.28 -14.35 0.36
CA PHE A 611 -1.84 -14.81 1.63
C PHE A 611 -0.88 -14.45 2.77
N LYS A 612 -1.30 -13.59 3.70
CA LYS A 612 -0.41 -13.07 4.75
C LYS A 612 -1.09 -13.12 6.12
N TRP A 613 -0.38 -13.56 7.16
CA TRP A 613 -0.85 -13.46 8.55
C TRP A 613 -2.26 -14.03 8.82
N ASN A 614 -2.68 -15.08 8.08
CA ASN A 614 -3.94 -15.80 8.36
C ASN A 614 -3.68 -16.85 9.44
N GLY A 615 -4.57 -16.95 10.43
CA GLY A 615 -4.35 -17.74 11.65
C GLY A 615 -4.17 -19.24 11.44
N LYS A 616 -4.82 -19.83 10.43
CA LYS A 616 -4.74 -21.27 10.12
C LYS A 616 -4.00 -21.61 8.83
N GLY A 617 -3.67 -20.62 8.00
CA GLY A 617 -2.94 -20.81 6.73
C GLY A 617 -3.69 -20.26 5.51
N SER A 618 -3.19 -20.54 4.30
CA SER A 618 -3.75 -20.02 3.05
C SER A 618 -5.05 -20.74 2.65
N PHE A 619 -5.08 -22.07 2.80
CA PHE A 619 -6.19 -22.92 2.37
C PHE A 619 -6.54 -23.98 3.42
N GLY A 620 -7.83 -24.26 3.61
CA GLY A 620 -8.32 -25.34 4.47
C GLY A 620 -9.55 -26.05 3.90
N THR A 621 -9.70 -27.34 4.21
CA THR A 621 -10.89 -28.13 3.88
C THR A 621 -11.67 -28.45 5.16
N PHE A 622 -12.98 -28.20 5.17
CA PHE A 622 -13.89 -28.56 6.26
C PHE A 622 -14.90 -29.62 5.79
N LEU A 623 -15.03 -30.71 6.54
CA LEU A 623 -16.01 -31.76 6.30
C LEU A 623 -17.19 -31.57 7.26
N TYR A 624 -18.42 -31.68 6.77
CA TYR A 624 -19.63 -31.58 7.60
C TYR A 624 -20.59 -32.75 7.41
#